data_AF-A0A4R7FGH2-F1
#
_entry.id   AF-A0A4R7FGH2-F1
#
_cell.length_a   1.000
_cell.length_b   1.000
_cell.length_c   1.000
_cell.angle_alpha   90.00
_cell.angle_beta   90.00
_cell.angle_gamma   90.00
#
_symmetry.space_group_name_H-M   'P 1'
#
loop_
_entity.id
_entity.type
_entity.pdbx_description
1 polymer ?
#
loop_
_entity_poly.entity_id
_entity_poly.type
_entity_poly.pdbx_seq_one_letter_code
_entity_poly.pdbx_strand_id
1 'polypeptide(L)'
;MINSYSFRIRIIQSPSDYISADESEILLVNEPNTPLISLKIPSRNQSLNQKQYISLTGKGYLSQVDAENAGKAYETILMIAFASVRIGADFGDRAARGIFTNEGIKYLEQSHGQRVLNDTHGLMVFLTEPKPLFALTEMSMQRGVNKEKFRQSFEAAKKAIPTLTERDRLAFGLFNASLFQTTAEGRFLLLVMALEAMIEPTTRSPECQAHVDWLMAATKKAEISKEERESMLGAIRSLKKESINQAGRRLAEDRLNNRRYDDLSAPDFFTYVYRLRSNLVHGNIPYPTVQAVGNAAAPLEVFVSELLTIPFIGIVNETSFNKTPPPHPQIE
;
A
#
# COMPACT_ATOMS: atom_id res chain seq x y z
N MET A 1 -20.15 17.97 -30.14
CA MET A 1 -18.99 17.40 -29.42
C MET A 1 -19.53 16.54 -28.29
N ILE A 2 -19.20 15.25 -28.24
CA ILE A 2 -19.52 14.44 -27.06
C ILE A 2 -18.55 14.90 -25.98
N ASN A 3 -19.08 15.48 -24.90
CA ASN A 3 -18.27 15.82 -23.73
C ASN A 3 -17.75 14.52 -23.13
N SER A 4 -16.44 14.30 -23.21
CA SER A 4 -15.79 13.17 -22.54
C SER A 4 -15.27 13.61 -21.18
N TYR A 5 -15.13 12.65 -20.28
CA TYR A 5 -14.57 12.82 -18.96
C TYR A 5 -13.19 12.16 -18.88
N SER A 6 -12.38 12.72 -18.00
CA SER A 6 -11.06 12.21 -17.63
C SER A 6 -10.96 12.14 -16.11
N PHE A 7 -10.11 11.26 -15.61
CA PHE A 7 -9.72 11.26 -14.21
C PHE A 7 -8.21 11.54 -14.09
N ARG A 8 -7.82 12.09 -12.94
CA ARG A 8 -6.43 12.21 -12.51
C ARG A 8 -6.32 11.74 -11.06
N ILE A 9 -5.32 10.92 -10.77
CA ILE A 9 -4.95 10.53 -9.41
C ILE A 9 -3.61 11.18 -9.13
N ARG A 10 -3.57 12.13 -8.21
CA ARG A 10 -2.33 12.74 -7.74
C ARG A 10 -1.79 11.95 -6.56
N ILE A 11 -0.52 11.59 -6.63
CA ILE A 11 0.16 10.75 -5.66
C ILE A 11 1.40 11.48 -5.19
N ILE A 12 1.62 11.49 -3.88
CA ILE A 12 2.90 11.90 -3.31
C ILE A 12 3.73 10.63 -3.20
N GLN A 13 4.86 10.60 -3.86
CA GLN A 13 5.82 9.51 -3.78
C GLN A 13 6.80 9.74 -2.62
N SER A 14 7.24 8.64 -1.98
CA SER A 14 8.27 8.69 -0.95
C SER A 14 9.54 9.34 -1.53
N PRO A 15 10.21 10.22 -0.76
CA PRO A 15 11.46 10.82 -1.21
C PRO A 15 12.52 9.75 -1.52
N SER A 16 12.42 8.55 -0.95
CA SER A 16 13.45 7.53 -1.05
C SER A 16 13.36 6.67 -2.31
N ASP A 17 12.24 6.67 -3.04
CA ASP A 17 11.98 5.68 -4.11
C ASP A 17 11.53 6.35 -5.41
N TYR A 18 11.97 5.83 -6.57
CA TYR A 18 11.51 6.29 -7.90
C TYR A 18 11.36 5.19 -8.93
N ILE A 19 10.60 5.46 -9.98
CA ILE A 19 10.55 4.62 -11.18
C ILE A 19 11.63 5.11 -12.13
N SER A 20 12.64 4.29 -12.40
CA SER A 20 13.69 4.58 -13.37
C SER A 20 13.13 4.52 -14.79
N ALA A 21 12.81 5.69 -15.34
CA ALA A 21 12.41 5.88 -16.72
C ALA A 21 13.10 7.13 -17.30
N ASP A 22 13.52 7.07 -18.56
CA ASP A 22 14.08 8.24 -19.28
C ASP A 22 12.99 9.20 -19.76
N GLU A 23 11.74 8.72 -19.78
CA GLU A 23 10.55 9.44 -20.22
C GLU A 23 9.83 10.07 -19.01
N SER A 24 9.29 11.28 -19.18
CA SER A 24 8.43 11.93 -18.18
C SER A 24 6.99 11.39 -18.14
N GLU A 25 6.63 10.49 -19.06
CA GLU A 25 5.31 9.88 -19.16
C GLU A 25 5.43 8.42 -19.62
N ILE A 26 4.86 7.50 -18.84
CA ILE A 26 4.75 6.08 -19.18
C ILE A 26 3.32 5.80 -19.60
N LEU A 27 3.14 5.29 -20.82
CA LEU A 27 1.85 4.77 -21.28
C LEU A 27 1.61 3.39 -20.67
N LEU A 28 0.55 3.26 -19.87
CA LEU A 28 0.19 2.01 -19.21
C LEU A 28 -0.88 1.24 -19.97
N VAL A 29 -1.85 1.95 -20.58
CA VAL A 29 -2.85 1.35 -21.47
C VAL A 29 -2.96 2.20 -22.72
N ASN A 30 -2.75 1.57 -23.88
CA ASN A 30 -2.80 2.21 -25.20
C ASN A 30 -3.34 1.23 -26.26
N GLU A 31 -4.53 0.68 -26.01
CA GLU A 31 -5.21 -0.23 -26.92
C GLU A 31 -6.35 0.49 -27.67
N PRO A 32 -6.61 0.17 -28.94
CA PRO A 32 -7.74 0.74 -29.68
C PRO A 32 -9.06 0.54 -28.94
N ASN A 33 -9.91 1.58 -28.93
CA ASN A 33 -11.23 1.58 -28.27
C ASN A 33 -11.21 1.40 -26.74
N THR A 34 -10.05 1.57 -26.10
CA THR A 34 -9.95 1.62 -24.63
C THR A 34 -9.57 3.02 -24.16
N PRO A 35 -10.02 3.45 -22.97
CA PRO A 35 -9.52 4.68 -22.36
C PRO A 35 -8.00 4.65 -22.20
N LEU A 36 -7.33 5.69 -22.69
CA LEU A 36 -5.88 5.85 -22.56
C LEU A 36 -5.52 6.06 -21.09
N ILE A 37 -4.58 5.28 -20.57
CA ILE A 37 -4.04 5.43 -19.21
C ILE A 37 -2.56 5.76 -19.28
N SER A 38 -2.15 6.87 -18.68
CA SER A 38 -0.75 7.28 -18.60
C SER A 38 -0.33 7.67 -17.18
N LEU A 39 0.93 7.40 -16.86
CA LEU A 39 1.57 7.76 -15.59
C LEU A 39 2.63 8.82 -15.87
N LYS A 40 2.43 10.02 -15.33
CA LYS A 40 3.42 11.09 -15.42
C LYS A 40 4.34 11.08 -14.22
N ILE A 41 5.63 11.15 -14.50
CA ILE A 41 6.72 11.06 -13.54
C ILE A 41 7.55 12.36 -13.66
N PRO A 42 8.02 12.95 -12.55
CA PRO A 42 8.87 14.13 -12.60
C PRO A 42 10.19 13.85 -13.32
N SER A 43 10.64 14.79 -14.15
CA SER A 43 11.87 14.68 -14.93
C SER A 43 13.12 14.74 -14.06
N ARG A 44 14.16 13.97 -14.41
CA ARG A 44 15.41 13.77 -13.64
C ARG A 44 16.29 15.02 -13.40
N ASN A 45 15.99 16.15 -14.04
CA ASN A 45 16.88 17.32 -14.18
C ASN A 45 16.45 18.57 -13.38
N GLN A 46 15.60 18.44 -12.35
CA GLN A 46 15.21 19.57 -11.50
C GLN A 46 15.88 19.48 -10.10
N SER A 47 15.66 20.44 -9.20
CA SER A 47 16.50 20.70 -8.01
C SER A 47 16.20 19.84 -6.76
N LEU A 48 17.20 19.51 -5.96
CA LEU A 48 17.28 18.47 -4.90
C LEU A 48 16.44 18.60 -3.58
N ASN A 49 15.44 19.50 -3.41
CA ASN A 49 14.84 19.75 -2.05
C ASN A 49 13.30 19.70 -1.72
N GLN A 50 12.38 19.08 -2.45
CA GLN A 50 10.93 19.14 -2.27
C GLN A 50 10.21 17.77 -2.53
N LYS A 51 8.86 17.70 -2.44
CA LYS A 51 8.09 16.44 -2.51
C LYS A 51 7.93 15.93 -3.95
N GLN A 52 7.82 14.61 -4.13
CA GLN A 52 7.68 14.00 -5.45
C GLN A 52 6.22 13.74 -5.79
N TYR A 53 5.76 14.29 -6.92
CA TYR A 53 4.38 14.09 -7.38
C TYR A 53 4.36 13.23 -8.62
N ILE A 54 3.66 12.11 -8.54
CA ILE A 54 3.28 11.29 -9.70
C ILE A 54 1.81 11.57 -9.99
N SER A 55 1.41 11.53 -11.26
CA SER A 55 -0.02 11.55 -11.59
C SER A 55 -0.40 10.48 -12.61
N LEU A 56 -1.36 9.63 -12.25
CA LEU A 56 -2.04 8.75 -13.18
C LEU A 56 -3.21 9.50 -13.83
N THR A 57 -3.32 9.45 -15.15
CA THR A 57 -4.44 10.06 -15.89
C THR A 57 -5.12 9.01 -16.75
N GLY A 58 -6.45 8.95 -16.69
CA GLY A 58 -7.27 8.19 -17.62
C GLY A 58 -8.16 9.10 -18.45
N LYS A 59 -8.26 8.88 -19.76
CA LYS A 59 -9.01 9.73 -20.69
C LYS A 59 -9.97 8.95 -21.56
N GLY A 60 -11.09 9.58 -21.94
CA GLY A 60 -12.02 9.07 -22.95
C GLY A 60 -13.29 8.43 -22.40
N TYR A 61 -13.71 8.78 -21.18
CA TYR A 61 -14.93 8.26 -20.58
C TYR A 61 -16.17 9.00 -21.06
N LEU A 62 -17.28 8.30 -21.25
CA LEU A 62 -18.53 8.88 -21.74
C LEU A 62 -19.31 9.63 -20.64
N SER A 63 -19.07 9.29 -19.38
CA SER A 63 -19.72 9.95 -18.24
C SER A 63 -18.75 10.19 -17.07
N GLN A 64 -19.13 11.12 -16.18
CA GLN A 64 -18.40 11.39 -14.94
C GLN A 64 -18.35 10.14 -14.04
N VAL A 65 -19.47 9.40 -13.98
CA VAL A 65 -19.59 8.19 -13.16
C VAL A 65 -18.64 7.10 -13.67
N ASP A 66 -18.54 6.91 -14.99
CA ASP A 66 -17.60 5.95 -15.58
C ASP A 66 -16.15 6.33 -15.28
N ALA A 67 -15.81 7.61 -15.38
CA ALA A 67 -14.47 8.11 -15.04
C ALA A 67 -14.16 7.96 -13.55
N GLU A 68 -15.14 8.16 -12.66
CA GLU A 68 -14.96 8.00 -11.22
C GLU A 68 -14.77 6.52 -10.84
N ASN A 69 -15.61 5.63 -11.36
CA ASN A 69 -15.49 4.19 -11.12
C ASN A 69 -14.18 3.64 -11.67
N ALA A 70 -13.79 4.04 -12.88
CA ALA A 70 -12.49 3.70 -13.44
C ALA A 70 -11.34 4.26 -12.60
N GLY A 71 -11.44 5.51 -12.16
CA GLY A 71 -10.47 6.15 -11.28
C GLY A 71 -10.25 5.37 -9.98
N LYS A 72 -11.32 4.94 -9.29
CA LYS A 72 -11.24 4.11 -8.07
C LYS A 72 -10.61 2.74 -8.33
N ALA A 73 -10.94 2.12 -9.46
CA ALA A 73 -10.35 0.84 -9.85
C ALA A 73 -8.84 1.01 -10.14
N TYR A 74 -8.45 2.03 -10.89
CA TYR A 74 -7.05 2.30 -11.22
C TYR A 74 -6.22 2.77 -10.02
N GLU A 75 -6.81 3.49 -9.06
CA GLU A 75 -6.18 3.79 -7.77
C GLU A 75 -5.79 2.49 -7.04
N THR A 76 -6.72 1.54 -6.99
CA THR A 76 -6.52 0.23 -6.35
C THR A 76 -5.42 -0.57 -7.05
N ILE A 77 -5.47 -0.63 -8.39
CA ILE A 77 -4.45 -1.28 -9.22
C ILE A 77 -3.07 -0.65 -8.96
N LEU A 78 -3.00 0.68 -8.93
CA LEU A 78 -1.74 1.40 -8.77
C LEU A 78 -1.17 1.26 -7.36
N MET A 79 -2.01 1.24 -6.32
CA MET A 79 -1.61 0.99 -4.93
C MET A 79 -0.97 -0.38 -4.77
N ILE A 80 -1.56 -1.43 -5.35
CA ILE A 80 -0.99 -2.78 -5.34
C ILE A 80 0.31 -2.84 -6.13
N ALA A 81 0.34 -2.21 -7.32
CA ALA A 81 1.52 -2.20 -8.18
C ALA A 81 2.71 -1.45 -7.55
N PHE A 82 2.47 -0.35 -6.84
CA PHE A 82 3.51 0.35 -6.09
C PHE A 82 3.98 -0.43 -4.86
N ALA A 83 3.06 -1.02 -4.10
CA ALA A 83 3.42 -1.82 -2.95
C ALA A 83 4.25 -3.06 -3.32
N SER A 84 3.96 -3.73 -4.45
CA SER A 84 4.68 -4.94 -4.88
C SER A 84 6.13 -4.66 -5.27
N VAL A 85 6.41 -3.43 -5.72
CA VAL A 85 7.75 -2.96 -6.03
C VAL A 85 8.34 -2.06 -4.94
N ARG A 86 7.63 -1.92 -3.81
CA ARG A 86 8.02 -1.14 -2.62
C ARG A 86 8.31 0.33 -2.93
N ILE A 87 7.50 0.95 -3.78
CA ILE A 87 7.50 2.40 -3.97
C ILE A 87 6.51 3.01 -2.97
N GLY A 88 7.02 3.86 -2.08
CA GLY A 88 6.14 4.58 -1.14
C GLY A 88 5.24 5.56 -1.88
N ALA A 89 3.93 5.47 -1.63
CA ALA A 89 2.95 6.32 -2.29
C ALA A 89 1.78 6.69 -1.36
N ASP A 90 1.53 7.98 -1.21
CA ASP A 90 0.38 8.53 -0.54
C ASP A 90 -0.67 8.93 -1.59
N PHE A 91 -1.82 8.24 -1.55
CA PHE A 91 -2.96 8.39 -2.46
C PHE A 91 -4.01 9.38 -1.95
N GLY A 92 -3.82 9.95 -0.75
CA GLY A 92 -4.64 11.04 -0.26
C GLY A 92 -5.91 10.70 0.47
N ASP A 93 -6.07 9.44 0.91
CA ASP A 93 -7.22 8.96 1.71
C ASP A 93 -7.51 9.83 2.94
N ARG A 94 -6.52 10.57 3.45
CA ARG A 94 -6.63 11.45 4.63
C ARG A 94 -6.20 12.89 4.40
N ALA A 95 -5.99 13.31 3.15
CA ALA A 95 -5.56 14.68 2.88
C ALA A 95 -6.73 15.67 2.89
N ALA A 96 -6.43 16.90 3.32
CA ALA A 96 -7.36 18.01 3.17
C ALA A 96 -7.66 18.24 1.68
N ARG A 97 -8.94 18.38 1.34
CA ARG A 97 -9.37 18.70 -0.03
C ARG A 97 -8.98 20.14 -0.34
N GLY A 98 -8.07 20.34 -1.30
CA GLY A 98 -7.75 21.58 -2.02
C GLY A 98 -7.74 22.92 -1.25
N ILE A 99 -6.61 23.63 -1.24
CA ILE A 99 -6.43 24.88 -0.48
C ILE A 99 -6.91 26.16 -1.18
N PHE A 100 -7.22 26.13 -2.47
CA PHE A 100 -7.66 27.31 -3.21
C PHE A 100 -9.16 27.57 -3.09
N THR A 101 -9.53 28.83 -2.81
CA THR A 101 -10.92 29.31 -2.85
C THR A 101 -11.42 29.43 -4.30
N ASN A 102 -12.75 29.42 -4.50
CA ASN A 102 -13.36 29.55 -5.82
C ASN A 102 -12.95 30.85 -6.53
N GLU A 103 -12.71 31.91 -5.77
CA GLU A 103 -12.28 33.23 -6.23
C GLU A 103 -10.82 33.19 -6.73
N GLY A 104 -9.94 32.47 -6.02
CA GLY A 104 -8.55 32.26 -6.45
C GLY A 104 -8.45 31.44 -7.74
N ILE A 105 -9.32 30.44 -7.91
CA ILE A 105 -9.42 29.65 -9.14
C ILE A 105 -9.84 30.54 -10.32
N LYS A 106 -10.89 31.35 -10.16
CA LYS A 106 -11.37 32.27 -11.22
C LYS A 106 -10.32 33.29 -11.64
N TYR A 107 -9.53 33.81 -10.70
CA TYR A 107 -8.43 34.72 -10.99
C TYR A 107 -7.36 34.04 -11.88
N LEU A 108 -6.97 32.80 -11.53
CA LEU A 108 -6.02 32.04 -12.34
C LEU A 108 -6.57 31.72 -13.74
N GLU A 109 -7.86 31.37 -13.85
CA GLU A 109 -8.53 31.16 -15.13
C GLU A 109 -8.50 32.39 -16.03
N GLN A 110 -8.77 33.57 -15.45
CA GLN A 110 -8.70 34.85 -16.16
C GLN A 110 -7.28 35.19 -16.60
N SER A 111 -6.28 34.89 -15.77
CA SER A 111 -4.87 35.19 -16.06
C SER A 111 -4.24 34.28 -17.12
N HIS A 112 -4.63 33.01 -17.17
CA HIS A 112 -4.07 32.02 -18.11
C HIS A 112 -4.94 31.81 -19.35
N GLY A 113 -6.14 32.38 -19.39
CA GLY A 113 -7.09 32.19 -20.50
C GLY A 113 -7.53 30.74 -20.71
N GLN A 114 -7.37 29.90 -19.69
CA GLN A 114 -7.64 28.47 -19.70
C GLN A 114 -8.30 28.06 -18.38
N ARG A 115 -9.05 26.96 -18.40
CA ARG A 115 -9.70 26.41 -17.20
C ARG A 115 -8.63 25.95 -16.19
N VAL A 116 -8.81 26.32 -14.93
CA VAL A 116 -7.90 25.98 -13.82
C VAL A 116 -8.70 25.24 -12.78
N LEU A 117 -8.16 24.15 -12.26
CA LEU A 117 -8.84 23.34 -11.24
C LEU A 117 -7.97 23.22 -10.00
N ASN A 118 -8.62 23.10 -8.84
CA ASN A 118 -7.92 22.88 -7.58
C ASN A 118 -7.19 21.53 -7.64
N ASP A 119 -5.90 21.54 -7.34
CA ASP A 119 -5.07 20.33 -7.42
C ASP A 119 -5.33 19.43 -6.20
N THR A 120 -6.37 18.61 -6.31
CA THR A 120 -6.80 17.70 -5.25
C THR A 120 -5.81 16.54 -5.15
N HIS A 121 -5.36 16.24 -3.94
CA HIS A 121 -4.55 15.05 -3.66
C HIS A 121 -5.46 13.81 -3.68
N GLY A 122 -5.06 12.77 -4.41
CA GLY A 122 -5.92 11.62 -4.72
C GLY A 122 -6.73 11.76 -6.01
N LEU A 123 -7.83 11.01 -6.10
CA LEU A 123 -8.68 10.93 -7.30
C LEU A 123 -9.49 12.22 -7.54
N MET A 124 -9.45 12.69 -8.77
CA MET A 124 -10.22 13.81 -9.29
C MET A 124 -10.80 13.47 -10.67
N VAL A 125 -12.07 13.79 -10.90
CA VAL A 125 -12.73 13.62 -12.20
C VAL A 125 -13.09 14.98 -12.78
N PHE A 126 -12.88 15.17 -14.08
CA PHE A 126 -13.13 16.43 -14.78
C PHE A 126 -13.52 16.22 -16.24
N LEU A 127 -14.23 17.19 -16.82
CA LEU A 127 -14.44 17.25 -18.27
C LEU A 127 -13.10 17.34 -19.00
N THR A 128 -12.86 16.45 -19.95
CA THR A 128 -11.61 16.37 -20.73
C THR A 128 -11.32 17.68 -21.44
N GLU A 129 -12.35 18.28 -22.04
CA GLU A 129 -12.25 19.56 -22.73
C GLU A 129 -13.11 20.63 -22.05
N PRO A 130 -12.60 21.88 -21.94
CA PRO A 130 -11.25 22.31 -22.31
C PRO A 130 -10.18 21.77 -21.33
N LYS A 131 -9.01 21.39 -21.86
CA LYS A 131 -7.87 20.86 -21.09
C LYS A 131 -7.47 21.81 -19.93
N PRO A 132 -7.48 21.35 -18.65
CA PRO A 132 -7.15 22.21 -17.52
C PRO A 132 -5.64 22.32 -17.22
N LEU A 133 -5.24 23.42 -16.58
CA LEU A 133 -3.91 23.59 -15.95
C LEU A 133 -3.96 23.23 -14.45
N PHE A 134 -2.85 22.68 -13.92
CA PHE A 134 -2.65 22.31 -12.51
C PHE A 134 -1.32 22.90 -11.99
N ALA A 135 -1.26 23.39 -10.74
CA ALA A 135 -0.09 24.05 -10.14
C ALA A 135 0.74 23.11 -9.21
N LEU A 136 2.09 23.06 -9.33
CA LEU A 136 2.98 22.08 -8.65
C LEU A 136 4.39 22.66 -8.29
N THR A 137 5.12 22.07 -7.28
CA THR A 137 6.57 22.30 -6.95
C THR A 137 7.19 21.15 -6.05
N GLU A 138 8.51 20.84 -6.06
CA GLU A 138 9.24 19.52 -6.32
C GLU A 138 10.60 19.06 -5.62
N MET A 139 10.84 17.73 -5.49
CA MET A 139 12.15 16.97 -5.53
C MET A 139 13.11 16.65 -4.33
N SER A 140 13.44 15.40 -4.01
CA SER A 140 14.72 15.04 -3.32
C SER A 140 15.30 13.69 -3.82
N MET A 141 16.48 13.25 -3.34
CA MET A 141 17.38 12.21 -3.90
C MET A 141 17.04 10.75 -3.45
N GLN A 142 17.27 9.72 -4.32
CA GLN A 142 16.44 8.49 -4.30
C GLN A 142 17.08 7.16 -4.77
N ARG A 143 16.40 6.03 -4.48
CA ARG A 143 16.62 4.65 -4.95
C ARG A 143 15.71 4.29 -6.14
N GLY A 144 16.29 3.73 -7.22
CA GLY A 144 15.55 3.46 -8.46
C GLY A 144 14.94 2.06 -8.55
N VAL A 145 13.68 1.99 -8.99
CA VAL A 145 12.94 0.77 -9.36
C VAL A 145 12.89 0.64 -10.87
N ASN A 146 13.08 -0.57 -11.40
CA ASN A 146 13.03 -0.83 -12.84
C ASN A 146 11.61 -0.61 -13.41
N LYS A 147 11.48 0.23 -14.46
CA LYS A 147 10.21 0.52 -15.17
C LYS A 147 9.43 -0.73 -15.59
N GLU A 148 10.10 -1.75 -16.13
CA GLU A 148 9.43 -2.97 -16.59
C GLU A 148 8.85 -3.78 -15.44
N LYS A 149 9.53 -3.81 -14.28
CA LYS A 149 9.02 -4.49 -13.08
C LYS A 149 7.75 -3.83 -12.55
N PHE A 150 7.73 -2.49 -12.55
CA PHE A 150 6.53 -1.74 -12.21
C PHE A 150 5.40 -2.04 -13.22
N ARG A 151 5.67 -2.00 -14.53
CA ARG A 151 4.68 -2.27 -15.57
C ARG A 151 4.08 -3.66 -15.47
N GLN A 152 4.91 -4.68 -15.19
CA GLN A 152 4.45 -6.05 -14.96
C GLN A 152 3.51 -6.15 -13.75
N SER A 153 3.85 -5.48 -12.65
CA SER A 153 3.00 -5.45 -11.45
C SER A 153 1.67 -4.73 -11.71
N PHE A 154 1.71 -3.63 -12.48
CA PHE A 154 0.51 -2.89 -12.89
C PHE A 154 -0.41 -3.75 -13.76
N GLU A 155 0.12 -4.43 -14.78
CA GLU A 155 -0.67 -5.32 -15.63
C GLU A 155 -1.22 -6.52 -14.88
N ALA A 156 -0.47 -7.11 -13.94
CA ALA A 156 -0.97 -8.19 -13.09
C ALA A 156 -2.14 -7.73 -12.22
N ALA A 157 -2.02 -6.55 -11.59
CA ALA A 157 -3.10 -5.96 -10.79
C ALA A 157 -4.33 -5.59 -11.65
N LYS A 158 -4.12 -5.01 -12.83
CA LYS A 158 -5.19 -4.71 -13.78
C LYS A 158 -5.93 -5.96 -14.23
N LYS A 159 -5.23 -7.06 -14.50
CA LYS A 159 -5.82 -8.34 -14.88
C LYS A 159 -6.62 -8.98 -13.74
N ALA A 160 -6.17 -8.82 -12.50
CA ALA A 160 -6.83 -9.39 -11.32
C ALA A 160 -8.10 -8.62 -10.91
N ILE A 161 -8.22 -7.33 -11.27
CA ILE A 161 -9.32 -6.43 -10.87
C ILE A 161 -9.64 -6.56 -9.37
N PRO A 162 -8.64 -6.32 -8.49
CA PRO A 162 -8.78 -6.58 -7.08
C PRO A 162 -9.77 -5.62 -6.42
N THR A 163 -10.51 -6.13 -5.44
CA THR A 163 -11.32 -5.32 -4.53
C THR A 163 -10.67 -5.34 -3.16
N LEU A 164 -10.37 -4.17 -2.61
CA LEU A 164 -9.78 -4.03 -1.29
C LEU A 164 -10.86 -3.76 -0.24
N THR A 165 -10.76 -4.44 0.89
CA THR A 165 -11.54 -4.11 2.08
C THR A 165 -10.99 -2.85 2.75
N GLU A 166 -11.76 -2.26 3.67
CA GLU A 166 -11.27 -1.14 4.50
C GLU A 166 -10.01 -1.50 5.32
N ARG A 167 -9.89 -2.78 5.72
CA ARG A 167 -8.69 -3.27 6.42
C ARG A 167 -7.48 -3.33 5.49
N ASP A 168 -7.68 -3.79 4.26
CA ASP A 168 -6.60 -3.80 3.25
C ASP A 168 -6.15 -2.36 2.97
N ARG A 169 -7.07 -1.42 2.77
CA ARG A 169 -6.74 0.00 2.58
C ARG A 169 -5.97 0.58 3.75
N LEU A 170 -6.37 0.28 4.99
CA LEU A 170 -5.61 0.69 6.17
C LEU A 170 -4.19 0.10 6.17
N ALA A 171 -4.05 -1.19 5.86
CA ALA A 171 -2.76 -1.87 5.83
C ALA A 171 -1.84 -1.30 4.73
N PHE A 172 -2.37 -1.05 3.52
CA PHE A 172 -1.65 -0.36 2.46
C PHE A 172 -1.24 1.07 2.86
N GLY A 173 -2.15 1.82 3.48
CA GLY A 173 -1.86 3.18 3.97
C GLY A 173 -0.74 3.21 5.00
N LEU A 174 -0.74 2.29 5.97
CA LEU A 174 0.32 2.15 6.98
C LEU A 174 1.65 1.69 6.36
N PHE A 175 1.60 0.73 5.43
CA PHE A 175 2.77 0.28 4.69
C PHE A 175 3.40 1.44 3.89
N ASN A 176 2.60 2.18 3.12
CA ASN A 176 3.07 3.34 2.38
C ASN A 176 3.65 4.41 3.32
N ALA A 177 2.97 4.72 4.43
CA ALA A 177 3.45 5.69 5.42
C ALA A 177 4.80 5.27 6.04
N SER A 178 5.07 3.97 6.17
CA SER A 178 6.36 3.46 6.66
C SER A 178 7.52 3.87 5.74
N LEU A 179 7.26 3.97 4.43
CA LEU A 179 8.26 4.32 3.42
C LEU A 179 8.59 5.83 3.41
N PHE A 180 7.80 6.65 4.11
CA PHE A 180 8.10 8.07 4.36
C PHE A 180 8.87 8.31 5.67
N GLN A 181 9.09 7.28 6.49
CA GLN A 181 9.78 7.44 7.77
C GLN A 181 11.30 7.53 7.59
N THR A 182 11.90 8.46 8.32
CA THR A 182 13.35 8.66 8.34
C THR A 182 14.07 7.80 9.38
N THR A 183 13.38 7.41 10.46
CA THR A 183 13.95 6.57 11.51
C THR A 183 13.61 5.09 11.30
N ALA A 184 14.57 4.22 11.61
CA ALA A 184 14.37 2.77 11.52
C ALA A 184 13.24 2.29 12.44
N GLU A 185 13.13 2.85 13.64
CA GLU A 185 12.08 2.51 14.60
C GLU A 185 10.69 2.96 14.13
N GLY A 186 10.57 4.19 13.58
CA GLY A 186 9.31 4.68 13.03
C GLY A 186 8.84 3.85 11.84
N ARG A 187 9.76 3.53 10.92
CA ARG A 187 9.49 2.62 9.78
C ARG A 187 9.05 1.25 10.28
N PHE A 188 9.80 0.66 11.21
CA PHE A 188 9.52 -0.65 11.79
C PHE A 188 8.13 -0.69 12.43
N LEU A 189 7.78 0.29 13.28
CA LEU A 189 6.48 0.33 13.95
C LEU A 189 5.33 0.48 12.95
N LEU A 190 5.46 1.31 11.91
CA LEU A 190 4.43 1.42 10.86
C LEU A 190 4.28 0.14 10.04
N LEU A 191 5.37 -0.55 9.73
CA LEU A 191 5.31 -1.87 9.09
C LEU A 191 4.61 -2.91 9.97
N VAL A 192 4.90 -2.93 11.28
CA VAL A 192 4.20 -3.82 12.21
C VAL A 192 2.73 -3.45 12.36
N MET A 193 2.38 -2.16 12.37
CA MET A 193 0.96 -1.74 12.38
C MET A 193 0.23 -2.15 11.10
N ALA A 194 0.87 -2.04 9.93
CA ALA A 194 0.33 -2.53 8.66
C ALA A 194 0.06 -4.04 8.73
N LEU A 195 1.01 -4.79 9.30
CA LEU A 195 0.89 -6.21 9.57
C LEU A 195 -0.27 -6.54 10.52
N GLU A 196 -0.37 -5.85 11.67
CA GLU A 196 -1.43 -6.03 12.66
C GLU A 196 -2.82 -5.71 12.09
N ALA A 197 -2.92 -4.73 11.19
CA ALA A 197 -4.17 -4.39 10.50
C ALA A 197 -4.70 -5.55 9.62
N MET A 198 -3.84 -6.47 9.17
CA MET A 198 -4.23 -7.66 8.41
C MET A 198 -4.59 -8.86 9.31
N ILE A 199 -4.29 -8.82 10.61
CA ILE A 199 -4.50 -9.97 11.51
C ILE A 199 -5.96 -10.03 11.96
N GLU A 200 -6.58 -11.18 11.71
CA GLU A 200 -7.93 -11.52 12.16
C GLU A 200 -7.91 -12.78 13.03
N PRO A 201 -7.97 -12.63 14.37
CA PRO A 201 -8.04 -13.77 15.27
C PRO A 201 -9.37 -14.51 15.12
N THR A 202 -9.28 -15.83 14.92
CA THR A 202 -10.46 -16.69 14.84
C THR A 202 -10.81 -17.26 16.21
N THR A 203 -12.01 -17.84 16.29
CA THR A 203 -12.46 -18.60 17.45
C THR A 203 -11.67 -19.91 17.52
N ARG A 204 -11.18 -20.28 18.71
CA ARG A 204 -10.51 -21.57 18.92
C ARG A 204 -11.46 -22.74 18.73
N SER A 205 -10.90 -23.94 18.57
CA SER A 205 -11.65 -25.19 18.41
C SER A 205 -12.73 -25.39 19.48
N PRO A 206 -13.81 -26.14 19.19
CA PRO A 206 -14.88 -26.42 20.15
C PRO A 206 -14.36 -27.00 21.48
N GLU A 207 -13.34 -27.84 21.45
CA GLU A 207 -12.71 -28.44 22.63
C GLU A 207 -12.04 -27.37 23.50
N CYS A 208 -11.30 -26.44 22.88
CA CYS A 208 -10.73 -25.30 23.59
C CYS A 208 -11.82 -24.39 24.16
N GLN A 209 -12.91 -24.14 23.42
CA GLN A 209 -14.03 -23.35 23.92
C GLN A 209 -14.64 -23.98 25.18
N ALA A 210 -14.91 -25.28 25.13
CA ALA A 210 -15.46 -26.03 26.25
C ALA A 210 -14.55 -26.00 27.48
N HIS A 211 -13.24 -26.12 27.27
CA HIS A 211 -12.27 -25.99 28.37
C HIS A 211 -12.26 -24.58 28.98
N VAL A 212 -12.31 -23.53 28.14
CA VAL A 212 -12.41 -22.15 28.63
C VAL A 212 -13.72 -21.92 29.39
N ASP A 213 -14.83 -22.48 28.94
CA ASP A 213 -16.12 -22.40 29.65
C ASP A 213 -16.07 -23.08 31.02
N TRP A 214 -15.39 -24.22 31.13
CA TRP A 214 -15.12 -24.87 32.40
C TRP A 214 -14.27 -23.97 33.34
N LEU A 215 -13.19 -23.36 32.84
CA LEU A 215 -12.37 -22.42 33.62
C LEU A 215 -13.19 -21.22 34.13
N MET A 216 -14.06 -20.67 33.28
CA MET A 216 -14.97 -19.59 33.67
C MET A 216 -15.94 -20.04 34.77
N ALA A 217 -16.50 -21.26 34.66
CA ALA A 217 -17.41 -21.80 35.67
C ALA A 217 -16.72 -22.04 37.03
N ALA A 218 -15.48 -22.55 37.02
CA ALA A 218 -14.67 -22.73 38.22
C ALA A 218 -14.32 -21.38 38.87
N THR A 219 -13.87 -20.40 38.07
CA THR A 219 -13.50 -19.06 38.56
C THR A 219 -14.69 -18.33 39.18
N LYS A 220 -15.90 -18.51 38.63
CA LYS A 220 -17.13 -17.95 39.21
C LYS A 220 -17.41 -18.44 40.63
N LYS A 221 -16.94 -19.63 41.01
CA LYS A 221 -17.17 -20.26 42.32
C LYS A 221 -16.00 -20.07 43.29
N ALA A 222 -14.87 -19.52 42.85
CA ALA A 222 -13.69 -19.34 43.69
C ALA A 222 -13.95 -18.33 44.83
N GLU A 223 -13.35 -18.56 46.00
CA GLU A 223 -13.40 -17.64 47.14
C GLU A 223 -12.34 -16.54 47.01
N ILE A 224 -12.49 -15.70 45.98
CA ILE A 224 -11.68 -14.50 45.73
C ILE A 224 -12.55 -13.25 45.69
N SER A 225 -11.95 -12.06 45.83
CA SER A 225 -12.67 -10.79 45.75
C SER A 225 -13.45 -10.66 44.45
N LYS A 226 -14.52 -9.85 44.48
CA LYS A 226 -15.37 -9.65 43.30
C LYS A 226 -14.56 -9.03 42.16
N GLU A 227 -13.73 -8.05 42.47
CA GLU A 227 -12.91 -7.30 41.53
C GLU A 227 -11.90 -8.20 40.81
N GLU A 228 -11.17 -9.04 41.57
CA GLU A 228 -10.24 -10.03 41.00
C GLU A 228 -10.98 -11.05 40.13
N ARG A 229 -12.13 -11.54 40.60
CA ARG A 229 -12.94 -12.49 39.85
C ARG A 229 -13.40 -11.94 38.51
N GLU A 230 -13.86 -10.69 38.47
CA GLU A 230 -14.30 -10.03 37.23
C GLU A 230 -13.13 -9.82 36.26
N SER A 231 -11.98 -9.37 36.77
CA SER A 231 -10.74 -9.24 36.00
C SER A 231 -10.31 -10.58 35.37
N MET A 232 -10.23 -11.63 36.18
CA MET A 232 -9.88 -12.98 35.74
C MET A 232 -10.88 -13.53 34.72
N LEU A 233 -12.19 -13.33 34.93
CA LEU A 233 -13.21 -13.76 33.97
C LEU A 233 -13.07 -13.05 32.62
N GLY A 234 -12.69 -11.77 32.61
CA GLY A 234 -12.33 -11.04 31.40
C GLY A 234 -11.14 -11.67 30.67
N ALA A 235 -10.05 -11.93 31.40
CA ALA A 235 -8.85 -12.55 30.88
C ALA A 235 -9.10 -13.96 30.33
N ILE A 236 -9.82 -14.80 31.08
CA ILE A 236 -10.18 -16.17 30.66
C ILE A 236 -11.07 -16.14 29.42
N ARG A 237 -12.07 -15.25 29.37
CA ARG A 237 -12.93 -15.11 28.19
C ARG A 237 -12.14 -14.80 26.92
N SER A 238 -11.06 -14.02 27.02
CA SER A 238 -10.19 -13.71 25.88
C SER A 238 -9.52 -14.96 25.29
N LEU A 239 -9.31 -16.02 26.09
CA LEU A 239 -8.71 -17.28 25.65
C LEU A 239 -9.58 -18.04 24.64
N LYS A 240 -10.86 -17.68 24.50
CA LYS A 240 -11.74 -18.21 23.45
C LYS A 240 -11.29 -17.86 22.03
N LYS A 241 -10.48 -16.82 21.86
CA LYS A 241 -9.92 -16.44 20.56
C LYS A 241 -8.46 -16.82 20.46
N GLU A 242 -7.99 -16.98 19.23
CA GLU A 242 -6.56 -17.07 18.95
C GLU A 242 -5.83 -15.85 19.52
N SER A 243 -4.58 -16.05 19.95
CA SER A 243 -3.72 -14.91 20.24
C SER A 243 -3.34 -14.21 18.93
N ILE A 244 -2.99 -12.92 19.01
CA ILE A 244 -2.46 -12.16 17.85
C ILE A 244 -1.27 -12.90 17.22
N ASN A 245 -0.39 -13.48 18.05
CA ASN A 245 0.76 -14.22 17.55
C ASN A 245 0.35 -15.46 16.74
N GLN A 246 -0.65 -16.23 17.20
CA GLN A 246 -1.15 -17.39 16.45
C GLN A 246 -1.83 -16.97 15.14
N ALA A 247 -2.70 -15.97 15.20
CA ALA A 247 -3.41 -15.48 14.03
C ALA A 247 -2.47 -14.89 12.97
N GLY A 248 -1.42 -14.17 13.39
CA GLY A 248 -0.42 -13.62 12.49
C GLY A 248 0.54 -14.66 11.89
N ARG A 249 0.91 -15.70 12.64
CA ARG A 249 1.64 -16.86 12.08
C ARG A 249 0.83 -17.56 11.00
N ARG A 250 -0.46 -17.82 11.27
CA ARG A 250 -1.39 -18.40 10.30
C ARG A 250 -1.51 -17.53 9.05
N LEU A 251 -1.69 -16.21 9.22
CA LEU A 251 -1.69 -15.26 8.09
C LEU A 251 -0.42 -15.37 7.23
N ALA A 252 0.75 -15.43 7.88
CA ALA A 252 2.03 -15.55 7.19
C ALA A 252 2.15 -16.88 6.44
N GLU A 253 1.75 -17.98 7.06
CA GLU A 253 1.71 -19.32 6.46
C GLU A 253 0.79 -19.37 5.23
N ASP A 254 -0.45 -18.90 5.40
CA ASP A 254 -1.50 -18.93 4.37
C ASP A 254 -1.10 -18.11 3.12
N ARG A 255 -0.46 -16.95 3.30
CA ARG A 255 -0.17 -16.01 2.20
C ARG A 255 1.23 -16.16 1.62
N LEU A 256 2.22 -16.56 2.41
CA LEU A 256 3.63 -16.57 2.00
C LEU A 256 4.22 -17.98 1.87
N ASN A 257 3.53 -19.01 2.39
CA ASN A 257 3.93 -20.41 2.24
C ASN A 257 5.42 -20.61 2.66
N ASN A 258 6.22 -21.30 1.83
CA ASN A 258 7.62 -21.66 2.11
C ASN A 258 8.63 -20.50 1.96
N ARG A 259 8.19 -19.24 1.87
CA ARG A 259 9.10 -18.08 1.75
C ARG A 259 9.90 -17.87 3.04
N ARG A 260 11.07 -17.27 2.88
CA ARG A 260 11.99 -16.97 3.97
C ARG A 260 12.40 -15.50 3.98
N TYR A 261 12.61 -14.97 5.18
CA TYR A 261 12.99 -13.58 5.43
C TYR A 261 14.01 -13.58 6.56
N ASP A 262 15.17 -12.98 6.33
CA ASP A 262 16.28 -13.02 7.29
C ASP A 262 16.60 -14.47 7.74
N ASP A 263 16.64 -15.38 6.77
CA ASP A 263 16.82 -16.83 6.95
C ASP A 263 15.78 -17.55 7.82
N LEU A 264 14.70 -16.89 8.24
CA LEU A 264 13.58 -17.50 8.97
C LEU A 264 12.43 -17.86 8.03
N SER A 265 11.66 -18.90 8.38
CA SER A 265 10.37 -19.16 7.70
C SER A 265 9.42 -17.98 7.88
N ALA A 266 8.44 -17.77 6.98
CA ALA A 266 7.50 -16.67 7.11
C ALA A 266 6.79 -16.62 8.50
N PRO A 267 6.29 -17.74 9.07
CA PRO A 267 5.72 -17.73 10.42
C PRO A 267 6.73 -17.44 11.55
N ASP A 268 7.97 -17.91 11.42
CA ASP A 268 9.01 -17.66 12.42
C ASP A 268 9.50 -16.22 12.37
N PHE A 269 9.63 -15.66 11.15
CA PHE A 269 9.95 -14.25 10.93
C PHE A 269 8.86 -13.35 11.53
N PHE A 270 7.58 -13.68 11.32
CA PHE A 270 6.45 -13.00 11.98
C PHE A 270 6.62 -13.00 13.51
N THR A 271 6.92 -14.16 14.09
CA THR A 271 7.08 -14.29 15.55
C THR A 271 8.25 -13.45 16.06
N TYR A 272 9.35 -13.43 15.31
CA TYR A 272 10.52 -12.61 15.59
C TYR A 272 10.17 -11.11 15.64
N VAL A 273 9.53 -10.57 14.60
CA VAL A 273 9.19 -9.15 14.54
C VAL A 273 8.13 -8.76 15.57
N TYR A 274 7.16 -9.63 15.84
CA TYR A 274 6.12 -9.36 16.85
C TYR A 274 6.72 -9.29 18.26
N ARG A 275 7.67 -10.19 18.58
CA ARG A 275 8.43 -10.12 19.84
C ARG A 275 9.28 -8.86 19.94
N LEU A 276 9.96 -8.49 18.86
CA LEU A 276 10.79 -7.29 18.80
C LEU A 276 9.95 -6.02 19.05
N ARG A 277 8.77 -5.93 18.42
CA ARG A 277 7.79 -4.86 18.68
C ARG A 277 7.28 -4.86 20.11
N SER A 278 6.96 -6.03 20.66
CA SER A 278 6.50 -6.14 22.05
C SER A 278 7.55 -5.55 23.02
N ASN A 279 8.82 -5.91 22.84
CA ASN A 279 9.90 -5.38 23.67
C ASN A 279 10.11 -3.88 23.48
N LEU A 280 10.01 -3.38 22.24
CA LEU A 280 10.17 -1.96 21.91
C LEU A 280 9.04 -1.10 22.51
N VAL A 281 7.79 -1.52 22.38
CA VAL A 281 6.60 -0.73 22.78
C VAL A 281 6.29 -0.84 24.27
N HIS A 282 6.50 -2.01 24.86
CA HIS A 282 6.17 -2.25 26.28
C HIS A 282 7.37 -2.09 27.22
N GLY A 283 8.56 -1.79 26.69
CA GLY A 283 9.77 -1.59 27.49
C GLY A 283 10.29 -2.86 28.16
N ASN A 284 10.02 -4.04 27.58
CA ASN A 284 10.52 -5.29 28.13
C ASN A 284 12.06 -5.37 28.03
N ILE A 285 12.70 -5.91 29.05
CA ILE A 285 14.16 -6.09 29.09
C ILE A 285 14.51 -7.48 28.51
N PRO A 286 15.54 -7.59 27.64
CA PRO A 286 16.38 -6.51 27.15
C PRO A 286 15.68 -5.62 26.12
N TYR A 287 15.89 -4.31 26.25
CA TYR A 287 15.38 -3.34 25.30
C TYR A 287 16.08 -3.55 23.94
N PRO A 288 15.34 -3.56 22.81
CA PRO A 288 15.94 -3.72 21.49
C PRO A 288 16.96 -2.62 21.18
N THR A 289 18.09 -2.98 20.57
CA THR A 289 19.03 -1.97 20.06
C THR A 289 18.51 -1.37 18.76
N VAL A 290 18.90 -0.12 18.47
CA VAL A 290 18.62 0.54 17.18
C VAL A 290 19.08 -0.33 16.00
N GLN A 291 20.23 -1.01 16.16
CA GLN A 291 20.75 -1.94 15.14
C GLN A 291 19.83 -3.14 14.93
N ALA A 292 19.31 -3.76 16.00
CA ALA A 292 18.40 -4.90 15.89
C ALA A 292 17.10 -4.50 15.16
N VAL A 293 16.55 -3.33 15.49
CA VAL A 293 15.35 -2.80 14.81
C VAL A 293 15.64 -2.45 13.36
N GLY A 294 16.77 -1.80 13.08
CA GLY A 294 17.21 -1.49 11.72
C GLY A 294 17.40 -2.73 10.85
N ASN A 295 18.03 -3.77 11.40
CA ASN A 295 18.24 -5.05 10.71
C ASN A 295 16.91 -5.76 10.41
N ALA A 296 15.92 -5.66 11.29
CA ALA A 296 14.60 -6.25 11.07
C ALA A 296 13.72 -5.46 10.08
N ALA A 297 13.90 -4.13 9.98
CA ALA A 297 13.03 -3.28 9.17
C ALA A 297 13.09 -3.59 7.67
N ALA A 298 14.27 -3.83 7.11
CA ALA A 298 14.45 -4.13 5.69
C ALA A 298 13.78 -5.46 5.25
N PRO A 299 14.02 -6.62 5.90
CA PRO A 299 13.31 -7.85 5.57
C PRO A 299 11.81 -7.75 5.90
N LEU A 300 11.43 -6.98 6.94
CA LEU A 300 10.02 -6.75 7.27
C LEU A 300 9.28 -5.98 6.18
N GLU A 301 9.92 -5.02 5.53
CA GLU A 301 9.32 -4.34 4.38
C GLU A 301 9.00 -5.29 3.23
N VAL A 302 9.93 -6.19 2.90
CA VAL A 302 9.70 -7.21 1.87
C VAL A 302 8.57 -8.14 2.30
N PHE A 303 8.58 -8.58 3.55
CA PHE A 303 7.55 -9.42 4.14
C PHE A 303 6.15 -8.80 4.06
N VAL A 304 5.98 -7.54 4.49
CA VAL A 304 4.69 -6.84 4.48
C VAL A 304 4.23 -6.53 3.06
N SER A 305 5.15 -6.08 2.19
CA SER A 305 4.88 -5.87 0.76
C SER A 305 4.28 -7.14 0.13
N GLU A 306 4.92 -8.29 0.35
CA GLU A 306 4.46 -9.56 -0.23
C GLU A 306 3.15 -10.06 0.41
N LEU A 307 2.96 -9.87 1.73
CA LEU A 307 1.68 -10.18 2.40
C LEU A 307 0.50 -9.39 1.83
N LEU A 308 0.76 -8.14 1.47
CA LEU A 308 -0.23 -7.24 0.90
C LEU A 308 -0.54 -7.59 -0.56
N THR A 309 0.45 -7.97 -1.36
CA THR A 309 0.26 -8.05 -2.82
C THR A 309 0.08 -9.45 -3.37
N ILE A 310 0.75 -10.47 -2.82
CA ILE A 310 0.66 -11.85 -3.34
C ILE A 310 -0.79 -12.37 -3.43
N PRO A 311 -1.68 -12.13 -2.45
CA PRO A 311 -3.07 -12.58 -2.55
C PRO A 311 -3.83 -12.03 -3.76
N PHE A 312 -3.42 -10.87 -4.30
CA PHE A 312 -4.10 -10.21 -5.42
C PHE A 312 -3.44 -10.52 -6.76
N ILE A 313 -2.10 -10.51 -6.83
CA ILE A 313 -1.38 -10.56 -8.10
C ILE A 313 -0.41 -11.74 -8.22
N GLY A 314 -0.34 -12.60 -7.21
CA GLY A 314 0.63 -13.68 -7.13
C GLY A 314 2.08 -13.17 -7.04
N ILE A 315 3.03 -14.02 -7.42
CA ILE A 315 4.44 -13.65 -7.49
C ILE A 315 4.76 -13.15 -8.90
N VAL A 316 5.13 -11.87 -9.01
CA VAL A 316 5.61 -11.29 -10.26
C VAL A 316 7.11 -11.61 -10.41
N ASN A 317 7.43 -12.73 -11.09
CA ASN A 317 8.81 -13.18 -11.35
C ASN A 317 9.37 -12.60 -12.67
N GLU A 318 10.69 -12.36 -12.71
CA GLU A 318 11.42 -11.75 -13.84
C GLU A 318 11.56 -12.66 -15.08
N THR A 319 11.25 -13.96 -14.99
CA THR A 319 11.67 -14.97 -15.98
C THR A 319 10.77 -15.15 -17.21
N SER A 320 9.62 -14.49 -17.32
CA SER A 320 8.67 -14.73 -18.42
C SER A 320 8.95 -13.96 -19.72
N PHE A 321 9.95 -13.07 -19.77
CA PHE A 321 10.18 -12.21 -20.95
C PHE A 321 11.59 -12.22 -21.54
N ASN A 322 12.55 -12.99 -20.98
CA ASN A 322 13.85 -13.25 -21.63
C ASN A 322 13.77 -14.38 -22.70
N LYS A 323 12.66 -14.48 -23.42
CA LYS A 323 12.68 -15.15 -24.73
C LYS A 323 13.06 -14.10 -25.75
N THR A 324 14.36 -13.98 -26.00
CA THR A 324 14.88 -13.44 -27.25
C THR A 324 14.04 -14.06 -28.39
N PRO A 325 13.50 -13.26 -29.34
CA PRO A 325 12.89 -13.84 -30.52
C PRO A 325 13.94 -14.75 -31.19
N PRO A 326 13.54 -15.91 -31.72
CA PRO A 326 14.48 -16.74 -32.49
C PRO A 326 15.07 -15.88 -33.61
N PRO A 327 16.38 -15.95 -33.86
CA PRO A 327 17.00 -15.19 -34.93
C PRO A 327 16.27 -15.51 -36.23
N HIS A 328 15.85 -14.46 -36.94
CA HIS A 328 15.30 -14.59 -38.28
C HIS A 328 16.26 -15.44 -39.13
N PRO A 329 15.75 -16.41 -39.90
CA PRO A 329 16.59 -17.15 -40.82
C PRO A 329 17.19 -16.16 -41.82
N GLN A 330 18.53 -16.10 -41.85
CA GLN A 330 19.23 -15.44 -42.93
C GLN A 330 18.89 -16.20 -44.21
N ILE A 331 18.26 -15.49 -45.14
CA ILE A 331 18.07 -15.95 -46.50
C ILE A 331 19.42 -15.75 -47.18
N GLU A 332 20.10 -16.86 -47.48
CA GLU A 332 21.16 -16.91 -48.50
C GLU A 332 20.53 -17.05 -49.90
#